data_AF-A0A315VZ83-F1
#
_entry.id   AF-A0A315VZ83-F1
#
_cell.length_a   1.000
_cell.length_b   1.000
_cell.length_c   1.000
_cell.angle_alpha   90.00
_cell.angle_beta   90.00
_cell.angle_gamma   90.00
#
_symmetry.space_group_name_H-M   'P 1'
#
loop_
_entity.id
_entity.type
_entity.pdbx_description
1 polymer ?
#
loop_
_entity_poly.entity_id
_entity_poly.type
_entity_poly.pdbx_seq_one_letter_code
_entity_poly.pdbx_strand_id
1 'polypeptide(L)'
;MMKMMAVLLTMMLSTESSRQRAYSLVAQAYTSITAEDFAAFVGYTVEEAVNGVVSQGWQADPATRMVMPKKPDPPPVSLVPNEQQLARLTDYVAFLEN
;
A
#
# COMPACT_ATOMS: atom_id res chain seq x y z
N MET A 1 10.62 37.49 3.81
CA MET A 1 10.13 36.59 4.87
C MET A 1 9.05 35.62 4.37
N MET A 2 7.93 36.09 3.78
CA MET A 2 6.84 35.22 3.27
C MET A 2 7.25 34.16 2.22
N LYS A 3 8.10 34.51 1.24
CA LYS A 3 8.55 33.57 0.20
C LYS A 3 9.34 32.37 0.75
N MET A 4 10.14 32.57 1.81
CA MET A 4 10.91 31.48 2.46
C MET A 4 9.98 30.48 3.16
N MET A 5 8.95 30.98 3.85
CA MET A 5 7.96 30.14 4.54
C MET A 5 7.13 29.30 3.56
N ALA A 6 6.75 29.87 2.42
CA ALA A 6 6.03 29.14 1.38
C ALA A 6 6.86 27.98 0.80
N VAL A 7 8.16 28.19 0.56
CA VAL A 7 9.05 27.13 0.06
C VAL A 7 9.19 26.00 1.07
N LEU A 8 9.44 26.33 2.35
CA LEU A 8 9.57 25.33 3.41
C LEU A 8 8.29 24.49 3.56
N LEU A 9 7.12 25.14 3.56
CA LEU A 9 5.83 24.46 3.64
C LEU A 9 5.61 23.50 2.47
N THR A 10 5.97 23.93 1.25
CA THR A 10 5.81 23.11 0.05
C THR A 10 6.73 21.89 0.08
N MET A 11 7.98 22.06 0.54
CA MET A 11 8.91 20.94 0.71
C MET A 11 8.37 19.92 1.72
N MET A 12 7.89 20.38 2.89
CA MET A 12 7.30 19.48 3.89
C MET A 12 6.10 18.70 3.34
N LEU A 13 5.17 19.37 2.64
CA LEU A 13 4.00 18.71 2.03
C LEU A 13 4.41 17.65 0.98
N SER A 14 5.39 17.96 0.15
CA SER A 14 5.89 17.00 -0.86
C SER A 14 6.51 15.77 -0.22
N THR A 15 7.28 15.95 0.87
CA THR A 15 7.87 14.81 1.59
C THR A 15 6.80 13.92 2.20
N GLU A 16 5.74 14.51 2.75
CA GLU A 16 4.64 13.74 3.35
C GLU A 16 3.88 12.93 2.30
N SER A 17 3.59 13.53 1.14
CA SER A 17 2.97 12.81 0.03
C SER A 17 3.82 11.65 -0.50
N SER A 18 5.15 11.81 -0.47
CA SER A 18 6.10 10.79 -0.91
C SER A 18 6.15 9.63 0.08
N ARG A 19 6.14 9.93 1.39
CA ARG A 19 6.04 8.93 2.46
C ARG A 19 4.76 8.11 2.34
N GLN A 20 3.61 8.76 2.19
CA GLN A 20 2.33 8.05 2.09
C GLN A 20 2.30 7.08 0.90
N ARG A 21 2.95 7.45 -0.22
CA ARG A 21 3.11 6.56 -1.38
C ARG A 21 4.03 5.38 -1.06
N ALA A 22 5.15 5.61 -0.37
CA ALA A 22 6.05 4.54 0.05
C ALA A 22 5.33 3.51 0.94
N TYR A 23 4.54 3.96 1.93
CA TYR A 23 3.71 3.09 2.76
C TYR A 23 2.78 2.21 1.91
N SER A 24 2.06 2.83 0.98
CA SER A 24 1.10 2.14 0.11
C SER A 24 1.78 1.10 -0.79
N LEU A 25 2.96 1.42 -1.32
CA LEU A 25 3.72 0.52 -2.19
C LEU A 25 4.29 -0.67 -1.41
N VAL A 26 4.83 -0.42 -0.23
CA VAL A 26 5.37 -1.48 0.64
C VAL A 26 4.26 -2.44 1.06
N ALA A 27 3.08 -1.93 1.43
CA ALA A 27 1.93 -2.77 1.79
C ALA A 27 1.41 -3.66 0.65
N GLN A 28 1.60 -3.22 -0.60
CA GLN A 28 1.19 -3.98 -1.79
C GLN A 28 2.24 -5.02 -2.20
N ALA A 29 3.52 -4.65 -2.14
CA ALA A 29 4.60 -5.46 -2.71
C ALA A 29 5.21 -6.46 -1.73
N TYR A 30 5.18 -6.18 -0.42
CA TYR A 30 5.87 -6.98 0.59
C TYR A 30 4.91 -7.61 1.59
N THR A 31 5.11 -8.90 1.85
CA THR A 31 4.52 -9.58 3.02
C THR A 31 5.35 -9.37 4.28
N SER A 32 6.65 -9.16 4.12
CA SER A 32 7.60 -8.82 5.16
C SER A 32 8.81 -8.10 4.54
N ILE A 33 9.35 -7.11 5.24
CA ILE A 33 10.51 -6.31 4.83
C ILE A 33 11.35 -5.99 6.06
N THR A 34 12.66 -5.78 5.91
CA THR A 34 13.49 -5.35 7.04
C THR A 34 13.06 -3.95 7.50
N ALA A 35 13.17 -3.67 8.80
CA ALA A 35 12.88 -2.35 9.35
C ALA A 35 13.83 -1.27 8.79
N GLU A 36 15.06 -1.65 8.44
CA GLU A 36 16.08 -0.77 7.87
C GLU A 36 15.72 -0.33 6.43
N ASP A 37 15.38 -1.29 5.56
CA ASP A 37 14.97 -0.97 4.18
C ASP A 37 13.69 -0.13 4.17
N PHE A 38 12.74 -0.47 5.04
CA PHE A 38 11.52 0.31 5.17
C PHE A 38 11.80 1.75 5.62
N ALA A 39 12.65 1.93 6.64
CA ALA A 39 13.06 3.24 7.13
C ALA A 39 13.73 4.08 6.02
N ALA A 40 14.57 3.45 5.19
CA ALA A 40 15.20 4.09 4.03
C ALA A 40 14.17 4.58 3.00
N PHE A 41 13.08 3.84 2.77
CA PHE A 41 12.02 4.27 1.82
C PHE A 41 11.21 5.47 2.32
N VAL A 42 10.96 5.56 3.63
CA VAL A 42 10.16 6.65 4.21
C VAL A 42 11.01 7.84 4.71
N GLY A 43 12.34 7.68 4.73
CA GLY A 43 13.27 8.72 5.18
C GLY A 43 13.21 8.99 6.69
N TYR A 44 12.95 7.94 7.47
CA TYR A 44 12.93 7.98 8.94
C TYR A 44 14.11 7.21 9.53
N THR A 45 14.36 7.37 10.82
CA THR A 45 15.16 6.39 11.55
C THR A 45 14.40 5.07 11.67
N VAL A 46 15.12 4.00 11.99
CA VAL A 46 14.49 2.68 12.18
C VAL A 46 13.45 2.73 13.30
N GLU A 47 13.73 3.43 14.38
CA GLU A 47 12.83 3.57 15.53
C GLU A 47 11.56 4.34 15.15
N GLU A 48 11.70 5.45 14.44
CA GLU A 48 10.59 6.26 13.94
C GLU A 48 9.72 5.44 12.97
N ALA A 49 10.35 4.70 12.07
CA ALA A 49 9.66 3.86 11.10
C ALA A 49 8.87 2.73 11.78
N VAL A 50 9.47 2.03 12.74
CA VAL A 50 8.81 0.96 13.52
C VAL A 50 7.62 1.51 14.32
N ASN A 51 7.78 2.65 14.97
CA ASN A 51 6.68 3.29 15.69
C ASN A 51 5.55 3.72 14.73
N GLY A 52 5.91 4.24 13.56
CA GLY A 52 4.97 4.64 12.52
C GLY A 52 4.13 3.47 12.01
N VAL A 53 4.75 2.33 11.68
CA VAL A 53 4.03 1.16 11.15
C VAL A 53 3.12 0.52 12.21
N VAL A 54 3.53 0.49 13.48
CA VAL A 54 2.68 0.01 14.58
C VAL A 54 1.45 0.91 14.73
N SER A 55 1.61 2.23 14.61
CA SER A 55 0.47 3.17 14.66
C SER A 55 -0.52 2.98 13.49
N GLN A 56 -0.03 2.49 12.34
CA GLN A 56 -0.83 2.15 11.16
C GLN A 56 -1.43 0.73 11.22
N GLY A 57 -1.22 0.00 12.33
CA GLY A 57 -1.75 -1.34 12.53
C GLY A 57 -0.98 -2.43 11.77
N TRP A 58 0.25 -2.17 11.35
CA TRP A 58 1.17 -3.20 10.87
C TRP A 58 1.85 -3.89 12.05
N GLN A 59 2.47 -5.04 11.79
CA GLN A 59 3.24 -5.75 12.82
C GLN A 59 4.73 -5.46 12.64
N ALA A 60 5.46 -5.36 13.75
CA ALA A 60 6.91 -5.27 13.76
C ALA A 60 7.45 -6.28 14.77
N ASP A 61 8.42 -7.09 14.35
CA ASP A 61 9.10 -8.07 15.19
C ASP A 61 10.50 -7.53 15.58
N PRO A 62 10.71 -7.17 16.86
CA PRO A 62 12.00 -6.68 17.35
C PRO A 62 13.12 -7.72 17.28
N ALA A 63 12.80 -9.02 17.37
CA ALA A 63 13.80 -10.08 17.40
C ALA A 63 14.44 -10.29 16.03
N THR A 64 13.64 -10.24 14.97
CA THR A 64 14.08 -10.40 13.58
C THR A 64 14.35 -9.07 12.87
N ARG A 65 13.94 -7.94 13.48
CA ARG A 65 13.95 -6.59 12.90
C ARG A 65 13.15 -6.52 11.59
N MET A 66 12.05 -7.26 11.53
CA MET A 66 11.18 -7.31 10.38
C MET A 66 9.90 -6.52 10.63
N VAL A 67 9.39 -5.90 9.58
CA VAL A 67 8.07 -5.28 9.53
C VAL A 67 7.19 -6.14 8.63
N MET A 68 5.98 -6.44 9.07
CA MET A 68 4.95 -7.14 8.29
C MET A 68 3.82 -6.14 7.96
N PRO A 69 3.80 -5.61 6.73
CA PRO A 69 2.77 -4.68 6.32
C PRO A 69 1.38 -5.29 6.37
N LYS A 70 0.39 -4.48 6.76
CA LYS A 70 -1.01 -4.86 6.59
C LYS A 70 -1.38 -4.72 5.12
N LYS A 71 -1.73 -5.84 4.48
CA LYS A 71 -2.17 -5.83 3.08
C LYS A 71 -3.40 -4.94 2.92
N PRO A 72 -3.47 -4.12 1.85
CA PRO A 72 -4.70 -3.42 1.52
C PRO A 72 -5.80 -4.44 1.25
N ASP A 73 -7.04 -4.07 1.59
CA ASP A 73 -8.19 -4.91 1.30
C ASP A 73 -8.25 -5.18 -0.21
N PRO A 74 -8.57 -6.43 -0.60
CA PRO A 74 -8.69 -6.75 -2.01
C PRO A 74 -9.73 -5.81 -2.64
N PRO A 75 -9.49 -5.32 -3.88
CA PRO A 75 -10.49 -4.52 -4.57
C PRO A 75 -11.81 -5.28 -4.58
N PRO A 76 -12.96 -4.59 -4.44
CA PRO A 76 -14.26 -5.23 -4.45
C PRO A 76 -14.35 -6.13 -5.68
N VAL A 77 -14.43 -7.44 -5.45
CA VAL A 77 -14.63 -8.37 -6.55
C VAL A 77 -15.95 -7.96 -7.18
N SER A 78 -15.94 -7.61 -8.47
CA SER A 78 -17.18 -7.39 -9.20
C SER A 78 -17.95 -8.70 -9.15
N LEU A 79 -18.89 -8.78 -8.23
CA LEU A 79 -19.87 -9.84 -8.15
C LEU A 79 -20.78 -9.63 -9.34
N VAL A 80 -20.34 -10.02 -10.53
CA VAL A 80 -21.25 -10.20 -11.66
C VAL A 80 -22.33 -11.14 -11.12
N PRO A 81 -23.60 -10.71 -11.02
CA PRO A 81 -24.65 -11.55 -10.51
C PRO A 81 -24.64 -12.87 -11.27
N ASN A 82 -24.83 -13.99 -10.57
CA ASN A 82 -24.64 -15.33 -11.11
C ASN A 82 -25.38 -15.55 -12.44
N GLU A 83 -26.55 -14.91 -12.61
CA GLU A 83 -27.34 -14.91 -13.85
C GLU A 83 -26.61 -14.30 -15.05
N GLN A 84 -25.91 -13.18 -14.86
CA GLN A 84 -25.10 -12.56 -15.91
C GLN A 84 -23.87 -13.41 -16.25
N GLN A 85 -23.32 -14.16 -15.29
CA GLN A 85 -22.26 -15.13 -15.56
C GLN A 85 -22.78 -16.31 -16.39
N LEU A 86 -23.96 -16.84 -16.06
CA LEU A 86 -24.62 -17.90 -16.83
C LEU A 86 -24.99 -17.46 -18.25
N ALA A 87 -25.49 -16.23 -18.43
CA ALA A 87 -25.75 -15.67 -19.75
C ALA A 87 -24.47 -15.63 -20.59
N ARG A 88 -23.36 -15.12 -20.04
CA ARG A 88 -22.06 -15.10 -20.73
C ARG A 88 -21.53 -16.50 -21.06
N LEU A 89 -21.67 -17.45 -20.15
CA LEU A 89 -21.26 -18.84 -20.40
C LEU A 89 -22.08 -19.47 -21.52
N THR A 90 -23.39 -19.20 -21.55
CA THR A 90 -24.29 -19.63 -22.64
C THR A 90 -23.85 -19.03 -23.97
N ASP A 91 -23.57 -17.72 -24.01
CA ASP A 91 -23.08 -17.04 -25.21
C ASP A 91 -21.74 -17.61 -25.71
N TYR A 92 -20.82 -17.92 -24.80
CA TYR A 92 -19.54 -18.54 -25.16
C TYR A 92 -19.71 -19.95 -25.74
N VAL A 93 -20.59 -20.78 -25.17
CA VAL A 93 -20.87 -22.11 -25.71
C VAL A 93 -21.48 -22.00 -27.11
N ALA A 94 -22.50 -21.16 -27.27
CA ALA A 94 -23.15 -20.94 -28.57
C ALA A 94 -22.18 -20.43 -29.65
N PHE A 95 -21.22 -19.58 -29.27
CA PHE A 95 -20.18 -19.10 -30.19
C PHE A 95 -19.20 -20.21 -30.64
N LEU A 96 -18.86 -21.15 -29.75
CA LEU A 96 -17.91 -22.23 -30.06
C LEU A 96 -18.54 -23.38 -30.84
N GLU A 97 -19.86 -23.53 -30.78
CA GLU A 97 -20.60 -24.59 -31.47
C GLU A 97 -20.95 -24.28 -32.95
N ASN A 98 -20.56 -23.10 -33.45
CA ASN A 98 -20.88 -22.59 -34.80
C ASN A 98 -19.61 -22.28 -35.60
#